data_AF-A0A7K7P078-F1
#
_entry.id   AF-A0A7K7P078-F1
#
_cell.length_a   1.000
_cell.length_b   1.000
_cell.length_c   1.000
_cell.angle_alpha   90.00
_cell.angle_beta   90.00
_cell.angle_gamma   90.00
#
_symmetry.space_group_name_H-M   'P 1'
#
loop_
_entity.id
_entity.type
_entity.pdbx_description
1 polymer ?
#
loop_
_entity_poly.entity_id
_entity_poly.type
_entity_poly.pdbx_seq_one_letter_code
_entity_poly.pdbx_strand_id
1 'polypeptide(L)'
;KEMAPQQRILFPPEKICMDWQQRQRAGAGLHNLGNTCFVNSVLQCLTYTAPLANYLLSHEHSQSCRQQDFCMMCIMEAHVNKVLHSSVSAIQPSAVISVLTRIGEDFQLGRQEDAHEFLRYTVDAMQRACLSGSSELDMSSQATTIIHQIFGGFLRSRVTCLSCKAVSDSYEAFLDVPLDIKAASSVTAALEDFVKPEQLDGENC
;
A
#
# COMPACT_ATOMS: atom_id res chain seq x y z
N LYS A 1 19.01 15.76 4.95
CA LYS A 1 19.73 14.48 4.70
C LYS A 1 19.33 14.00 3.31
N GLU A 2 20.29 13.83 2.41
CA GLU A 2 20.03 13.30 1.07
C GLU A 2 19.60 11.83 1.15
N MET A 3 18.77 11.38 0.21
CA MET A 3 18.49 9.95 0.04
C MET A 3 19.81 9.24 -0.27
N ALA A 4 20.17 8.26 0.56
CA ALA A 4 21.34 7.43 0.32
C ALA A 4 21.20 6.69 -1.02
N PRO A 5 22.30 6.46 -1.76
CA PRO A 5 22.24 5.70 -3.00
C PRO A 5 21.76 4.26 -2.74
N GLN A 6 20.96 3.75 -3.68
CA GLN A 6 20.42 2.38 -3.65
C GLN A 6 21.55 1.35 -3.63
N GLN A 7 21.53 0.46 -2.63
CA GLN A 7 22.51 -0.63 -2.52
C GLN A 7 22.02 -1.91 -3.19
N ARG A 8 20.70 -2.12 -3.25
CA ARG A 8 20.09 -3.33 -3.77
C ARG A 8 18.72 -3.05 -4.38
N ILE A 9 18.43 -3.69 -5.51
CA ILE A 9 17.10 -3.74 -6.10
C ILE A 9 16.41 -5.03 -5.65
N LEU A 10 15.26 -4.90 -4.98
CA LEU A 10 14.47 -6.02 -4.47
C LEU A 10 13.49 -6.55 -5.52
N PHE A 11 12.94 -5.68 -6.35
CA PHE A 11 12.11 -6.03 -7.50
C PHE A 11 12.46 -5.14 -8.69
N PRO A 12 12.81 -5.70 -9.86
CA PRO A 12 13.14 -4.90 -11.04
C PRO A 12 11.95 -4.07 -11.55
N PRO A 13 12.07 -2.74 -11.74
CA PRO A 13 10.97 -1.89 -12.20
C PRO A 13 10.44 -2.30 -13.58
N GLU A 14 11.30 -2.83 -14.46
CA GLU A 14 10.94 -3.23 -15.81
C GLU A 14 9.99 -4.44 -15.85
N LYS A 15 9.88 -5.17 -14.74
CA LYS A 15 8.92 -6.27 -14.58
C LYS A 15 7.52 -5.78 -14.20
N ILE A 16 7.36 -4.51 -13.81
CA ILE A 16 6.06 -3.95 -13.42
C ILE A 16 5.29 -3.53 -14.67
N CYS A 17 4.17 -4.20 -14.92
CA CYS A 17 3.24 -3.83 -15.99
C CYS A 17 2.06 -3.07 -15.39
N MET A 18 1.93 -1.78 -15.70
CA MET A 18 0.87 -0.91 -15.20
C MET A 18 -0.52 -1.22 -15.81
N ASP A 19 -0.54 -1.94 -16.92
CA ASP A 19 -1.74 -2.40 -17.60
C ASP A 19 -2.02 -3.88 -17.32
N TRP A 20 -3.25 -4.33 -17.55
CA TRP A 20 -3.59 -5.75 -17.47
C TRP A 20 -2.88 -6.54 -18.56
N GLN A 21 -2.01 -7.49 -18.18
CA GLN A 21 -1.32 -8.34 -19.14
C GLN A 21 -2.26 -9.32 -19.86
N GLN A 22 -3.37 -9.65 -19.21
CA GLN A 22 -4.42 -10.51 -19.76
C GLN A 22 -5.78 -9.90 -19.45
N ARG A 23 -6.70 -9.98 -20.41
CA ARG A 23 -8.08 -9.53 -20.21
C ARG A 23 -8.73 -10.39 -19.13
N GLN A 24 -8.98 -9.79 -17.98
CA GLN A 24 -9.74 -10.42 -16.91
C GLN A 24 -11.24 -10.23 -17.13
N ARG A 25 -12.03 -11.27 -16.84
CA ARG A 25 -13.48 -11.11 -16.66
C ARG A 25 -13.72 -10.51 -15.27
N ALA A 26 -14.91 -9.96 -15.04
CA ALA A 26 -15.33 -9.63 -13.69
C ALA A 26 -15.30 -10.92 -12.86
N GLY A 27 -14.45 -10.96 -11.84
CA GLY A 27 -14.35 -12.03 -10.86
C GLY A 27 -15.51 -12.01 -9.87
N ALA A 28 -15.43 -12.90 -8.88
CA ALA A 28 -16.44 -13.00 -7.84
C ALA A 28 -16.53 -11.75 -6.94
N GLY A 29 -17.73 -11.40 -6.53
CA GLY A 29 -17.96 -10.48 -5.41
C GLY A 29 -17.55 -11.10 -4.07
N LEU A 30 -17.69 -10.33 -2.99
CA LEU A 30 -17.37 -10.79 -1.63
C LEU A 30 -18.61 -10.76 -0.74
N HIS A 31 -18.87 -11.88 -0.07
CA HIS A 31 -19.93 -11.92 0.94
C HIS A 31 -19.59 -11.01 2.12
N ASN A 32 -20.58 -10.24 2.59
CA ASN A 32 -20.46 -9.49 3.84
C ASN A 32 -20.68 -10.46 5.02
N LEU A 33 -19.70 -10.57 5.91
CA LEU A 33 -19.70 -11.53 7.03
C LEU A 33 -20.04 -10.85 8.37
N GLY A 34 -20.80 -9.77 8.32
CA GLY A 34 -21.14 -8.93 9.47
C GLY A 34 -20.20 -7.73 9.56
N ASN A 35 -20.66 -6.59 9.05
CA ASN A 35 -19.91 -5.33 9.02
C ASN A 35 -18.53 -5.39 8.32
N THR A 36 -18.29 -6.36 7.44
CA THR A 36 -17.01 -6.51 6.72
C THR A 36 -16.98 -5.77 5.37
N CYS A 37 -17.86 -4.78 5.16
CA CYS A 37 -17.91 -4.05 3.90
C CYS A 37 -16.63 -3.24 3.64
N PHE A 38 -15.99 -2.70 4.69
CA PHE A 38 -14.71 -1.98 4.60
C PHE A 38 -13.58 -2.90 4.08
N VAL A 39 -13.54 -4.16 4.55
CA VAL A 39 -12.63 -5.19 4.04
C VAL A 39 -12.96 -5.48 2.57
N ASN A 40 -14.24 -5.71 2.27
CA ASN A 40 -14.65 -6.09 0.92
C ASN A 40 -14.33 -5.01 -0.11
N SER A 41 -14.56 -3.73 0.19
CA SER A 41 -14.25 -2.63 -0.72
C SER A 41 -12.76 -2.53 -1.00
N VAL A 42 -11.92 -2.63 0.04
CA VAL A 42 -10.45 -2.55 -0.10
C VAL A 42 -9.91 -3.74 -0.88
N LEU A 43 -10.34 -4.96 -0.55
CA LEU A 43 -9.90 -6.17 -1.25
C LEU A 43 -10.26 -6.13 -2.74
N GLN A 44 -11.45 -5.62 -3.08
CA GLN A 44 -11.86 -5.45 -4.47
C GLN A 44 -10.97 -4.39 -5.17
N CYS A 45 -10.74 -3.23 -4.55
CA CYS A 45 -9.83 -2.22 -5.12
C CYS A 45 -8.43 -2.80 -5.39
N LEU A 46 -7.82 -3.48 -4.40
CA LEU A 46 -6.49 -4.10 -4.55
C LEU A 46 -6.48 -5.22 -5.61
N THR A 47 -7.53 -6.04 -5.66
CA THR A 47 -7.65 -7.14 -6.64
C THR A 47 -7.66 -6.62 -8.08
N TYR A 48 -8.25 -5.44 -8.30
CA TYR A 48 -8.34 -4.85 -9.64
C TYR A 48 -7.27 -3.78 -9.93
N THR A 49 -6.28 -3.62 -9.07
CA THR A 49 -5.07 -2.85 -9.37
C THR A 49 -4.16 -3.68 -10.28
N ALA A 50 -4.19 -3.40 -11.58
CA ALA A 50 -3.52 -4.17 -12.62
C ALA A 50 -2.06 -4.61 -12.30
N PRO A 51 -1.13 -3.71 -11.92
CA PRO A 51 0.25 -4.13 -11.63
C PRO A 51 0.35 -5.09 -10.44
N LEU A 52 -0.46 -4.89 -9.40
CA LEU A 52 -0.50 -5.79 -8.24
C LEU A 52 -1.09 -7.15 -8.64
N ALA A 53 -2.22 -7.14 -9.37
CA ALA A 53 -2.89 -8.34 -9.81
C ALA A 53 -2.02 -9.19 -10.76
N ASN A 54 -1.35 -8.56 -11.73
CA ASN A 54 -0.42 -9.25 -12.63
C ASN A 54 0.66 -10.02 -11.85
N TYR A 55 1.25 -9.39 -10.83
CA TYR A 55 2.25 -10.04 -9.99
C TYR A 55 1.67 -11.16 -9.12
N LEU A 56 0.53 -10.93 -8.48
CA LEU A 56 -0.10 -11.95 -7.63
C LEU A 56 -0.61 -13.16 -8.43
N LEU A 57 -1.00 -12.96 -9.69
CA LEU A 57 -1.38 -14.06 -10.59
C LEU A 57 -0.16 -14.84 -11.12
N SER A 58 1.06 -14.30 -11.05
CA SER A 58 2.26 -15.02 -11.49
C SER A 58 2.76 -16.07 -10.50
N HIS A 59 2.27 -16.02 -9.25
CA HIS A 59 2.72 -16.85 -8.13
C HIS A 59 4.21 -16.71 -7.77
N GLU A 60 4.88 -15.66 -8.24
CA GLU A 60 6.32 -15.44 -7.98
C GLU A 60 6.63 -15.28 -6.48
N HIS A 61 5.70 -14.68 -5.71
CA HIS A 61 5.90 -14.48 -4.28
C HIS A 61 5.84 -15.80 -3.51
N SER A 62 4.75 -16.57 -3.64
CA SER A 62 4.59 -17.81 -2.86
C SER A 62 5.66 -18.85 -3.14
N GLN A 63 6.23 -18.88 -4.35
CA GLN A 63 7.36 -19.77 -4.71
C GLN A 63 8.67 -19.44 -3.99
N SER A 64 8.86 -18.18 -3.57
CA SER A 64 10.10 -17.70 -2.94
C SER A 64 9.92 -17.34 -1.46
N CYS A 65 8.69 -17.29 -0.97
CA CYS A 65 8.34 -16.92 0.39
C CYS A 65 8.83 -17.96 1.42
N ARG A 66 9.48 -17.48 2.48
CA ARG A 66 9.98 -18.30 3.60
C ARG A 66 9.33 -17.95 4.95
N GLN A 67 8.33 -17.07 4.94
CA GLN A 67 7.61 -16.67 6.15
C GLN A 67 6.68 -17.81 6.57
N GLN A 68 6.81 -18.27 7.83
CA GLN A 68 6.09 -19.46 8.31
C GLN A 68 4.71 -19.16 8.89
N ASP A 69 4.51 -17.98 9.50
CA ASP A 69 3.28 -17.69 10.25
C ASP A 69 2.30 -16.74 9.55
N PHE A 70 2.78 -15.63 8.99
CA PHE A 70 1.96 -14.65 8.29
C PHE A 70 2.76 -13.96 7.23
N CYS A 71 2.19 -13.97 6.04
CA CYS A 71 2.67 -13.20 4.93
C CYS A 71 1.45 -12.62 4.21
N MET A 72 1.27 -11.31 4.30
CA MET A 72 0.13 -10.65 3.66
C MET A 72 0.17 -10.81 2.13
N MET A 73 1.38 -10.87 1.54
CA MET A 73 1.54 -11.12 0.11
C MET A 73 1.01 -12.51 -0.28
N CYS A 74 1.31 -13.58 0.47
CA CYS A 74 0.74 -14.91 0.21
C CYS A 74 -0.79 -14.92 0.34
N ILE A 75 -1.33 -14.22 1.33
CA ILE A 75 -2.78 -14.14 1.57
C ILE A 75 -3.47 -13.41 0.42
N MET A 76 -2.92 -12.28 -0.02
CA MET A 76 -3.43 -11.52 -1.17
C MET A 76 -3.26 -12.30 -2.47
N GLU A 77 -2.16 -13.04 -2.65
CA GLU A 77 -1.94 -13.91 -3.80
C GLU A 77 -3.06 -14.95 -3.94
N ALA A 78 -3.35 -15.67 -2.86
CA ALA A 78 -4.43 -16.64 -2.81
C ALA A 78 -5.81 -15.99 -3.01
N HIS A 79 -6.02 -14.79 -2.44
CA HIS A 79 -7.26 -14.04 -2.58
C HIS A 79 -7.53 -13.64 -4.04
N VAL A 80 -6.57 -12.96 -4.69
CA VAL A 80 -6.69 -12.50 -6.07
C VAL A 80 -6.92 -13.65 -7.03
N ASN A 81 -6.16 -14.74 -6.87
CA ASN A 81 -6.35 -15.96 -7.66
C ASN A 81 -7.76 -16.54 -7.47
N LYS A 82 -8.25 -16.60 -6.23
CA LYS A 82 -9.60 -17.12 -5.94
C LYS A 82 -10.70 -16.23 -6.52
N VAL A 83 -10.57 -14.91 -6.43
CA VAL A 83 -11.59 -13.97 -6.96
C VAL A 83 -11.66 -14.05 -8.48
N LEU A 84 -10.52 -13.95 -9.18
CA LEU A 84 -10.48 -13.80 -10.63
C LEU A 84 -10.74 -15.12 -11.39
N HIS A 85 -10.49 -16.27 -10.76
CA HIS A 85 -10.76 -17.59 -11.37
C HIS A 85 -12.05 -18.25 -10.85
N SER A 86 -12.79 -17.59 -9.95
CA SER A 86 -14.05 -18.12 -9.44
C SER A 86 -15.13 -18.14 -10.53
N SER A 87 -15.88 -19.24 -10.60
CA SER A 87 -17.11 -19.33 -11.40
C SER A 87 -18.36 -18.96 -10.62
N VAL A 88 -18.27 -18.82 -9.29
CA VAL A 88 -19.39 -18.38 -8.44
C VAL A 88 -19.48 -16.86 -8.37
N SER A 89 -20.68 -16.35 -8.15
CA SER A 89 -20.96 -14.91 -8.11
C SER A 89 -20.31 -14.20 -6.93
N ALA A 90 -20.09 -14.88 -5.81
CA ALA A 90 -19.43 -14.33 -4.64
C ALA A 90 -18.68 -15.40 -3.83
N ILE A 91 -17.60 -14.99 -3.16
CA ILE A 91 -16.80 -15.82 -2.26
C ILE A 91 -16.70 -15.19 -0.87
N GLN A 92 -16.33 -16.00 0.12
CA GLN A 92 -15.94 -15.50 1.43
C GLN A 92 -14.42 -15.27 1.47
N PRO A 93 -13.94 -14.08 1.87
CA PRO A 93 -12.51 -13.79 2.03
C PRO A 93 -11.97 -14.33 3.37
N SER A 94 -12.25 -15.60 3.67
CA SER A 94 -11.99 -16.21 4.98
C SER A 94 -10.54 -16.09 5.45
N ALA A 95 -9.57 -16.24 4.53
CA ALA A 95 -8.14 -16.13 4.86
C ALA A 95 -7.74 -14.73 5.36
N VAL A 96 -8.33 -13.67 4.80
CA VAL A 96 -8.10 -12.29 5.25
C VAL A 96 -8.80 -12.04 6.58
N ILE A 97 -10.05 -12.49 6.70
CA ILE A 97 -10.85 -12.32 7.92
C ILE A 97 -10.21 -13.04 9.12
N SER A 98 -9.66 -14.24 8.93
CA SER A 98 -9.01 -15.00 10.00
C SER A 98 -7.74 -14.34 10.56
N VAL A 99 -7.15 -13.40 9.83
CA VAL A 99 -5.92 -12.69 10.24
C VAL A 99 -6.15 -11.20 10.45
N LEU A 100 -7.40 -10.76 10.58
CA LEU A 100 -7.75 -9.34 10.63
C LEU A 100 -6.99 -8.59 11.76
N THR A 101 -6.90 -9.21 12.94
CA THR A 101 -6.14 -8.68 14.10
C THR A 101 -4.63 -8.67 13.90
N ARG A 102 -4.10 -9.46 12.95
CA ARG A 102 -2.67 -9.45 12.57
C ARG A 102 -2.36 -8.37 11.54
N ILE A 103 -3.37 -7.93 10.79
CA ILE A 103 -3.27 -6.80 9.86
C ILE A 103 -3.26 -5.49 10.67
N GLY A 104 -4.21 -5.33 11.59
CA GLY A 104 -4.24 -4.24 12.57
C GLY A 104 -4.83 -4.73 13.89
N GLU A 105 -4.16 -4.45 15.01
CA GLU A 105 -4.51 -5.01 16.33
C GLU A 105 -5.91 -4.60 16.82
N ASP A 106 -6.37 -3.42 16.41
CA ASP A 106 -7.65 -2.86 16.81
C ASP A 106 -8.84 -3.43 16.03
N PHE A 107 -8.62 -4.08 14.89
CA PHE A 107 -9.70 -4.57 14.05
C PHE A 107 -10.42 -5.77 14.67
N GLN A 108 -11.75 -5.73 14.65
CA GLN A 108 -12.60 -6.77 15.23
C GLN A 108 -13.69 -7.19 14.24
N LEU A 109 -13.84 -8.50 14.05
CA LEU A 109 -14.93 -9.03 13.23
C LEU A 109 -16.28 -8.64 13.82
N GLY A 110 -17.19 -8.16 12.96
CA GLY A 110 -18.53 -7.73 13.36
C GLY A 110 -18.65 -6.25 13.70
N ARG A 111 -17.54 -5.49 13.78
CA ARG A 111 -17.56 -4.03 13.92
C ARG A 111 -17.35 -3.35 12.57
N GLN A 112 -17.96 -2.18 12.42
CA GLN A 112 -17.64 -1.29 11.31
C GLN A 112 -16.35 -0.55 11.63
N GLU A 113 -15.47 -0.47 10.66
CA GLU A 113 -14.13 0.12 10.79
C GLU A 113 -13.84 1.01 9.56
N ASP A 114 -12.78 1.82 9.65
CA ASP A 114 -12.35 2.69 8.55
C ASP A 114 -11.68 1.87 7.43
N ALA A 115 -12.16 2.03 6.19
CA ALA A 115 -11.62 1.34 5.02
C ALA A 115 -10.22 1.85 4.63
N HIS A 116 -9.93 3.15 4.82
CA HIS A 116 -8.60 3.71 4.57
C HIS A 116 -7.60 3.16 5.58
N GLU A 117 -7.98 3.04 6.84
CA GLU A 117 -7.14 2.42 7.86
C GLU A 117 -6.82 0.95 7.48
N PHE A 118 -7.83 0.17 7.12
CA PHE A 118 -7.63 -1.22 6.69
C PHE A 118 -6.76 -1.33 5.43
N LEU A 119 -6.94 -0.42 4.46
CA LEU A 119 -6.06 -0.34 3.28
C LEU A 119 -4.61 -0.09 3.68
N ARG A 120 -4.37 0.90 4.54
CA ARG A 120 -3.02 1.30 4.96
C ARG A 120 -2.30 0.16 5.67
N TYR A 121 -2.96 -0.49 6.63
CA TYR A 121 -2.41 -1.67 7.32
C TYR A 121 -2.16 -2.85 6.36
N THR A 122 -3.06 -3.07 5.39
CA THR A 122 -2.91 -4.16 4.41
C THR A 122 -1.71 -3.93 3.49
N VAL A 123 -1.55 -2.72 2.93
CA VAL A 123 -0.44 -2.38 2.03
C VAL A 123 0.88 -2.34 2.79
N ASP A 124 0.90 -1.83 4.03
CA ASP A 124 2.08 -1.90 4.89
C ASP A 124 2.49 -3.35 5.21
N ALA A 125 1.53 -4.22 5.53
CA ALA A 125 1.82 -5.63 5.78
C ALA A 125 2.36 -6.34 4.52
N MET A 126 1.87 -5.98 3.32
CA MET A 126 2.44 -6.43 2.04
C MET A 126 3.87 -5.91 1.84
N GLN A 127 4.13 -4.63 2.14
CA GLN A 127 5.46 -4.04 2.07
C GLN A 127 6.45 -4.76 3.00
N ARG A 128 6.07 -4.99 4.26
CA ARG A 128 6.87 -5.73 5.23
C ARG A 128 7.16 -7.16 4.78
N ALA A 129 6.20 -7.82 4.15
CA ALA A 129 6.42 -9.14 3.58
C ALA A 129 7.48 -9.15 2.46
N CYS A 130 7.52 -8.12 1.61
CA CYS A 130 8.55 -7.96 0.58
C CYS A 130 9.94 -7.65 1.15
N LEU A 131 10.02 -7.08 2.37
CA LEU A 131 11.29 -6.77 3.05
C LEU A 131 11.80 -7.92 3.93
N SER A 132 10.98 -8.94 4.19
CA SER A 132 11.34 -10.06 5.05
C SER A 132 12.65 -10.73 4.61
N GLY A 133 13.53 -11.05 5.58
CA GLY A 133 14.83 -11.67 5.31
C GLY A 133 15.93 -10.73 4.81
N SER A 134 15.68 -9.43 4.72
CA SER A 134 16.71 -8.42 4.47
C SER A 134 17.00 -7.64 5.75
N SER A 135 18.18 -7.85 6.35
CA SER A 135 18.64 -7.03 7.47
C SER A 135 19.25 -5.73 6.96
N GLU A 136 18.88 -4.60 7.57
CA GLU A 136 19.50 -3.27 7.39
C GLU A 136 19.57 -2.77 5.93
N LEU A 137 18.42 -2.63 5.27
CA LEU A 137 18.36 -1.96 3.97
C LEU A 137 18.23 -0.44 4.14
N ASP A 138 18.94 0.32 3.30
CA ASP A 138 18.71 1.75 3.16
C ASP A 138 17.31 2.04 2.59
N MET A 139 16.79 3.24 2.85
CA MET A 139 15.45 3.67 2.41
C MET A 139 15.25 3.50 0.90
N SER A 140 16.29 3.77 0.10
CA SER A 140 16.20 3.70 -1.35
C SER A 140 16.10 2.26 -1.84
N SER A 141 16.78 1.31 -1.19
CA SER A 141 16.60 -0.14 -1.45
C SER A 141 15.23 -0.63 -0.99
N GLN A 142 14.74 -0.19 0.18
CA GLN A 142 13.38 -0.54 0.64
C GLN A 142 12.28 -0.06 -0.31
N ALA A 143 12.53 1.04 -1.02
CA ALA A 143 11.64 1.58 -2.04
C ALA A 143 11.62 0.78 -3.36
N THR A 144 12.49 -0.22 -3.52
CA THR A 144 12.53 -1.08 -4.71
C THR A 144 11.74 -2.37 -4.56
N THR A 145 10.96 -2.55 -3.49
CA THR A 145 9.97 -3.64 -3.44
C THR A 145 8.91 -3.43 -4.51
N ILE A 146 8.19 -4.49 -4.89
CA ILE A 146 7.07 -4.32 -5.81
C ILE A 146 5.97 -3.42 -5.23
N ILE A 147 5.70 -3.52 -3.92
CA ILE A 147 4.64 -2.75 -3.26
C ILE A 147 4.97 -1.26 -3.26
N HIS A 148 6.18 -0.88 -2.89
CA HIS A 148 6.57 0.53 -2.90
C HIS A 148 6.71 1.08 -4.33
N GLN A 149 7.11 0.27 -5.31
CA GLN A 149 7.13 0.74 -6.70
C GLN A 149 5.72 0.92 -7.32
N ILE A 150 4.71 0.20 -6.84
CA ILE A 150 3.32 0.34 -7.30
C ILE A 150 2.61 1.51 -6.59
N PHE A 151 2.73 1.58 -5.26
CA PHE A 151 1.93 2.49 -4.43
C PHE A 151 2.73 3.61 -3.80
N GLY A 152 4.05 3.45 -3.72
CA GLY A 152 4.90 4.30 -2.91
C GLY A 152 5.43 5.53 -3.63
N GLY A 153 5.93 6.44 -2.82
CA GLY A 153 6.66 7.62 -3.24
C GLY A 153 7.40 8.25 -2.06
N PHE A 154 7.94 9.45 -2.28
CA PHE A 154 8.64 10.21 -1.25
C PHE A 154 8.08 11.62 -1.12
N LEU A 155 7.78 12.03 0.11
CA LEU A 155 7.56 13.43 0.46
C LEU A 155 8.92 14.05 0.78
N ARG A 156 9.18 15.22 0.19
CA ARG A 156 10.32 16.06 0.57
C ARG A 156 9.82 17.24 1.39
N SER A 157 10.09 17.22 2.69
CA SER A 157 9.88 18.39 3.54
C SER A 157 11.10 19.28 3.50
N ARG A 158 10.90 20.56 3.19
CA ARG A 158 11.95 21.57 3.10
C ARG A 158 11.68 22.69 4.10
N VAL A 159 12.58 22.83 5.07
CA VAL A 159 12.56 23.93 6.03
C VAL A 159 13.61 24.96 5.62
N THR A 160 13.19 26.22 5.46
CA THR A 160 14.09 27.34 5.16
C THR A 160 14.08 28.33 6.32
N CYS A 161 15.21 28.51 6.98
CA CYS A 161 15.31 29.50 8.05
C CYS A 161 15.19 30.92 7.48
N LEU A 162 14.23 31.71 7.96
CA LEU A 162 14.03 33.07 7.47
C LEU A 162 15.17 34.03 7.86
N SER A 163 15.92 33.73 8.93
CA SER A 163 17.03 34.56 9.44
C SER A 163 18.36 34.28 8.73
N CYS A 164 18.83 33.03 8.72
CA CYS A 164 20.14 32.69 8.15
C CYS A 164 20.08 32.11 6.73
N LYS A 165 18.87 31.91 6.18
CA LYS A 165 18.62 31.30 4.86
C LYS A 165 19.13 29.87 4.70
N ALA A 166 19.54 29.21 5.79
CA ALA A 166 19.87 27.79 5.76
C ALA A 166 18.64 26.97 5.36
N VAL A 167 18.87 25.96 4.51
CA VAL A 167 17.84 25.05 4.01
C VAL A 167 18.13 23.66 4.56
N SER A 168 17.10 22.99 5.06
CA SER A 168 17.15 21.60 5.50
C SER A 168 16.07 20.81 4.79
N ASP A 169 16.47 19.74 4.11
CA ASP A 169 15.56 18.79 3.47
C ASP A 169 15.52 17.47 4.27
N SER A 170 14.32 16.95 4.50
CA SER A 170 14.05 15.59 4.95
C SER A 170 13.16 14.86 3.94
N TYR A 171 13.31 13.54 3.86
CA TYR A 171 12.56 12.68 2.95
C TYR A 171 11.85 11.61 3.75
N GLU A 172 10.57 11.42 3.46
CA GLU A 172 9.74 10.40 4.09
C GLU A 172 9.07 9.57 3.00
N ALA A 173 9.19 8.24 3.10
CA ALA A 173 8.49 7.34 2.21
C ALA A 173 7.01 7.28 2.59
N PHE A 174 6.13 7.32 1.60
CA PHE A 174 4.69 7.13 1.80
C PHE A 174 4.19 5.97 0.94
N LEU A 175 3.00 5.46 1.28
CA LEU A 175 2.23 4.48 0.49
C LEU A 175 0.83 5.01 0.13
N ASP A 176 0.49 6.19 0.63
CA ASP A 176 -0.75 6.91 0.39
C ASP A 176 -0.52 8.42 0.61
N VAL A 177 -1.40 9.24 0.04
CA VAL A 177 -1.39 10.71 0.19
C VAL A 177 -2.74 11.16 0.73
N PRO A 178 -2.84 11.50 2.03
CA PRO A 178 -4.08 12.04 2.59
C PRO A 178 -4.27 13.48 2.13
N LEU A 179 -5.44 13.77 1.55
CA LEU A 179 -5.76 15.10 1.03
C LEU A 179 -6.89 15.73 1.85
N ASP A 180 -6.70 16.98 2.29
CA ASP A 180 -7.82 17.77 2.84
C ASP A 180 -8.71 18.23 1.68
N ILE A 181 -9.98 17.88 1.77
CA ILE A 181 -11.00 18.18 0.75
C ILE A 181 -11.97 19.29 1.18
N LYS A 182 -11.87 19.81 2.42
CA LYS A 182 -12.83 20.78 2.96
C LYS A 182 -12.95 22.05 2.12
N ALA A 183 -11.81 22.53 1.61
CA ALA A 183 -11.73 23.75 0.80
C ALA A 183 -11.38 23.48 -0.67
N ALA A 184 -11.13 22.21 -1.05
CA ALA A 184 -10.68 21.87 -2.40
C ALA A 184 -11.86 21.68 -3.35
N SER A 185 -11.79 22.32 -4.52
CA SER A 185 -12.80 22.19 -5.59
C SER A 185 -12.53 21.03 -6.54
N SER A 186 -11.35 20.41 -6.45
CA SER A 186 -10.92 19.28 -7.27
C SER A 186 -9.78 18.53 -6.58
N VAL A 187 -9.49 17.30 -7.04
CA VAL A 187 -8.32 16.54 -6.57
C VAL A 187 -7.02 17.29 -6.85
N THR A 188 -6.91 17.94 -8.02
CA THR A 188 -5.75 18.77 -8.35
C THR A 188 -5.57 19.91 -7.35
N ALA A 189 -6.65 20.62 -7.01
CA ALA A 189 -6.58 21.70 -6.02
C ALA A 189 -6.19 21.17 -4.62
N ALA A 190 -6.69 20.00 -4.23
CA ALA A 190 -6.30 19.38 -2.96
C ALA A 190 -4.82 18.99 -2.92
N LEU A 191 -4.28 18.48 -4.03
CA LEU A 191 -2.85 18.17 -4.18
C LEU A 191 -1.98 19.44 -4.17
N GLU A 192 -2.43 20.52 -4.81
CA GLU A 192 -1.74 21.82 -4.80
C GLU A 192 -1.69 22.41 -3.39
N ASP A 193 -2.79 22.33 -2.64
CA ASP A 193 -2.85 22.79 -1.25
C ASP A 193 -1.98 21.93 -0.33
N PHE A 194 -1.97 20.61 -0.52
CA PHE A 194 -1.15 19.67 0.25
C PHE A 194 0.36 19.97 0.18
N VAL A 195 0.86 20.50 -0.93
CA VAL A 195 2.30 20.84 -1.11
C VAL A 195 2.58 22.33 -0.91
N LYS A 196 1.59 23.11 -0.48
CA LYS A 196 1.71 24.55 -0.31
C LYS A 196 2.68 24.86 0.83
N PRO A 197 3.64 25.79 0.63
CA PRO A 197 4.53 26.19 1.71
C PRO A 197 3.76 26.88 2.85
N GLU A 198 4.05 26.47 4.08
CA GLU A 198 3.53 27.08 5.29
C GLU A 198 4.64 27.78 6.07
N GLN A 199 4.28 28.87 6.76
CA GLN A 199 5.22 29.55 7.65
C GLN A 199 5.09 28.95 9.05
N LEU A 200 6.17 28.35 9.54
CA LEU A 200 6.24 27.82 10.90
C LEU A 200 6.52 28.98 11.87
N ASP A 201 5.66 29.16 12.88
CA ASP A 201 5.83 30.09 14.00
C ASP A 201 5.60 29.41 15.36
N GLY A 202 6.07 30.04 16.45
CA GLY A 202 5.86 29.55 17.82
C GLY A 202 6.62 28.27 18.17
N GLU A 203 5.94 27.31 18.84
CA GLU A 203 6.50 26.00 19.24
C GLU A 203 6.74 25.02 18.08
N ASN A 204 6.43 25.43 16.84
CA ASN A 204 6.66 24.65 15.62
C ASN A 204 8.06 24.92 14.99
N CYS A 205 8.94 25.64 15.69
CA CYS A 205 10.33 25.92 15.32
C CYS A 205 11.32 25.01 16.06
#